data_AF-A0A392N5N4-F1
#
_entry.id   AF-A0A392N5N4-F1
#
_cell.length_a   1.000
_cell.length_b   1.000
_cell.length_c   1.000
_cell.angle_alpha   90.00
_cell.angle_beta   90.00
_cell.angle_gamma   90.00
#
_symmetry.space_group_name_H-M   'P 1'
#
loop_
_entity.id
_entity.type
_entity.pdbx_description
1 polymer ?
#
loop_
_entity_poly.entity_id
_entity_poly.type
_entity_poly.pdbx_seq_one_letter_code
_entity_poly.pdbx_strand_id
1 'polypeptide(L)'
;MFIIIAGLTKAEAENYSNFTPFGSRGIFQSAAVLFFAYVGFDAVSTMAEETKNPGKDIPIGLIGSMTLTTFIYCMMGVTICLMQKYSNVDENAAFSVAFEAVGMKWAKYIVAFGALKGMTSVLLVGAVGQARYLTHIARTHLLPSWLARVNEKTKTPINATLVMFVATAIVAFFTSLDVLANLLSISTLFLFSLVAIALLVRRYCVRGVTS
;
A
#
# COMPACT_ATOMS: atom_id res chain seq x y z
N MET A 1 5.08 -6.09 15.10
CA MET A 1 5.30 -6.40 16.53
C MET A 1 6.63 -7.09 16.78
N PHE A 2 6.89 -8.31 16.28
CA PHE A 2 8.20 -8.97 16.46
C PHE A 2 9.40 -8.09 16.06
N ILE A 3 9.34 -7.48 14.87
CA ILE A 3 10.38 -6.56 14.38
C ILE A 3 10.66 -5.43 15.38
N ILE A 4 9.61 -4.81 15.92
CA ILE A 4 9.72 -3.66 16.84
C ILE A 4 10.36 -4.12 18.16
N ILE A 5 9.84 -5.21 18.75
CA ILE A 5 10.32 -5.71 20.04
C ILE A 5 11.77 -6.21 19.92
N ALA A 6 12.06 -7.06 18.94
CA ALA A 6 13.39 -7.64 18.75
C ALA A 6 14.41 -6.63 18.21
N GLY A 7 13.98 -5.61 17.46
CA GLY A 7 14.87 -4.55 17.02
C GLY A 7 15.24 -3.59 18.14
N LEU A 8 14.30 -3.24 19.03
CA LEU A 8 14.56 -2.38 20.18
C LEU A 8 15.53 -3.00 21.21
N THR A 9 15.62 -4.32 21.32
CA THR A 9 16.61 -4.97 22.21
C THR A 9 18.06 -4.80 21.75
N LYS A 10 18.26 -4.36 20.51
CA LYS A 10 19.58 -4.12 19.90
C LYS A 10 19.68 -2.69 19.35
N ALA A 11 18.99 -1.77 20.01
CA ALA A 11 19.00 -0.36 19.69
C ALA A 11 20.33 0.29 20.09
N GLU A 12 21.05 0.86 19.14
CA GLU A 12 22.21 1.72 19.40
C GLU A 12 21.85 3.18 19.13
N ALA A 13 21.82 3.98 20.19
CA ALA A 13 21.45 5.41 20.11
C ALA A 13 22.44 6.24 19.25
N GLU A 14 23.68 5.77 19.10
CA GLU A 14 24.69 6.42 18.25
C GLU A 14 24.29 6.45 16.77
N ASN A 15 23.56 5.44 16.29
CA ASN A 15 23.04 5.40 14.92
C ASN A 15 22.00 6.50 14.66
N TYR A 16 21.40 7.04 15.71
CA TYR A 16 20.37 8.09 15.66
C TYR A 16 20.92 9.52 15.83
N SER A 17 22.23 9.66 16.04
CA SER A 17 22.89 10.96 16.30
C SER A 17 22.70 11.98 15.17
N ASN A 18 22.67 11.52 13.91
CA ASN A 18 22.35 12.34 12.75
C ASN A 18 20.92 12.07 12.27
N PHE A 19 19.94 12.75 12.86
CA PHE A 19 18.51 12.56 12.55
C PHE A 19 18.14 13.05 11.14
N THR A 20 18.75 14.15 10.66
CA THR A 20 18.45 14.74 9.33
C THR A 20 19.70 14.97 8.49
N PRO A 21 20.39 13.90 8.02
CA PRO A 21 21.61 14.05 7.23
C PRO A 21 21.37 14.74 5.87
N PHE A 22 20.16 14.62 5.33
CA PHE A 22 19.75 15.21 4.03
C PHE A 22 18.90 16.49 4.17
N GLY A 23 18.81 17.05 5.38
CA GLY A 23 18.01 18.24 5.69
C GLY A 23 16.51 18.08 5.38
N SER A 24 15.80 19.20 5.32
CA SER A 24 14.36 19.24 5.05
C SER A 24 14.01 18.71 3.66
N ARG A 25 14.86 18.95 2.66
CA ARG A 25 14.63 18.49 1.28
C ARG A 25 14.56 16.96 1.19
N GLY A 26 15.44 16.25 1.90
CA GLY A 26 15.39 14.79 1.96
C GLY A 26 14.10 14.28 2.58
N ILE A 27 13.61 14.93 3.64
CA ILE A 27 12.34 14.57 4.30
C ILE A 27 11.17 14.66 3.31
N PHE A 28 11.07 15.75 2.55
CA PHE A 28 9.98 15.91 1.57
C PHE A 28 10.06 14.90 0.42
N GLN A 29 11.27 14.62 -0.08
CA GLN A 29 11.46 13.64 -1.13
C GLN A 29 11.10 12.22 -0.64
N SER A 30 11.56 11.84 0.55
CA SER A 30 11.21 10.56 1.15
C SER A 30 9.71 10.46 1.45
N ALA A 31 9.07 11.53 1.92
CA ALA A 31 7.63 11.55 2.19
C ALA A 31 6.80 11.28 0.92
N ALA A 32 7.22 11.82 -0.23
CA ALA A 32 6.56 11.57 -1.51
C ALA A 32 6.65 10.09 -1.94
N VAL A 33 7.81 9.45 -1.72
CA VAL A 33 7.99 8.02 -2.01
C VAL A 33 7.24 7.15 -0.99
N LEU A 34 7.28 7.52 0.29
CA LEU A 34 6.61 6.79 1.38
C LEU A 34 5.09 6.78 1.22
N PHE A 35 4.54 7.75 0.50
CA PHE A 35 3.12 7.79 0.17
C PHE A 35 2.64 6.52 -0.53
N PHE A 36 3.49 5.92 -1.37
CA PHE A 36 3.22 4.62 -2.00
C PHE A 36 2.85 3.53 -0.98
N ALA A 37 3.49 3.51 0.19
CA ALA A 37 3.22 2.53 1.24
C ALA A 37 1.83 2.69 1.88
N TYR A 38 1.19 3.86 1.74
CA TYR A 38 -0.17 4.09 2.20
C TYR A 38 -1.23 3.76 1.17
N VAL A 39 -0.86 3.49 -0.09
CA VAL A 39 -1.81 3.11 -1.13
C VAL A 39 -2.47 1.78 -0.77
N GLY A 40 -3.81 1.71 -0.89
CA GLY A 40 -4.60 0.52 -0.55
C GLY A 40 -5.63 0.74 0.56
N PHE A 41 -5.61 1.87 1.28
CA PHE A 41 -6.67 2.21 2.23
C PHE A 41 -8.04 2.38 1.55
N ASP A 42 -8.04 2.78 0.28
CA ASP A 42 -9.21 2.92 -0.58
C ASP A 42 -9.87 1.58 -0.91
N ALA A 43 -9.15 0.46 -0.77
CA ALA A 43 -9.72 -0.87 -0.92
C ALA A 43 -10.84 -1.14 0.11
N VAL A 44 -10.81 -0.50 1.28
CA VAL A 44 -11.89 -0.60 2.29
C VAL A 44 -13.23 -0.14 1.69
N SER A 45 -13.21 0.86 0.80
CA SER A 45 -14.44 1.34 0.14
C SER A 45 -15.01 0.35 -0.87
N THR A 46 -14.19 -0.56 -1.42
CA THR A 46 -14.67 -1.61 -2.34
C THR A 46 -15.49 -2.69 -1.64
N MET A 47 -15.32 -2.84 -0.33
CA MET A 47 -16.08 -3.76 0.52
C MET A 47 -17.32 -3.10 1.12
N ALA A 48 -17.68 -1.89 0.67
CA ALA A 48 -18.87 -1.18 1.12
C ALA A 48 -20.15 -2.00 0.94
N GLU A 49 -20.27 -2.73 -0.18
CA GLU A 49 -21.42 -3.58 -0.49
C GLU A 49 -21.53 -4.79 0.44
N GLU A 50 -20.43 -5.22 1.05
CA GLU A 50 -20.37 -6.36 1.97
C GLU A 50 -20.49 -5.90 3.45
N THR A 51 -20.62 -4.59 3.70
CA THR A 51 -20.66 -3.99 5.04
C THR A 51 -22.09 -3.74 5.51
N LYS A 52 -22.41 -4.09 6.76
CA LYS A 52 -23.77 -3.97 7.31
C LYS A 52 -24.22 -2.50 7.47
N ASN A 53 -23.36 -1.62 7.98
CA ASN A 53 -23.64 -0.19 8.13
C ASN A 53 -22.57 0.67 7.43
N PRO A 54 -22.58 0.74 6.09
CA PRO A 54 -21.51 1.38 5.31
C PRO A 54 -21.30 2.86 5.69
N GLY A 55 -22.36 3.58 6.04
CA GLY A 55 -22.29 5.00 6.40
C GLY A 55 -21.49 5.32 7.68
N LYS A 56 -21.30 4.35 8.59
CA LYS A 56 -20.49 4.53 9.81
C LYS A 56 -19.24 3.66 9.80
N ASP A 57 -19.36 2.42 9.32
CA ASP A 57 -18.30 1.43 9.42
C ASP A 57 -17.14 1.75 8.45
N ILE A 58 -17.43 2.24 7.24
CA ILE A 58 -16.39 2.57 6.25
C ILE A 58 -15.52 3.75 6.72
N PRO A 59 -16.08 4.91 7.17
CA PRO A 59 -15.26 6.00 7.68
C PRO A 59 -14.40 5.60 8.89
N ILE A 60 -14.97 4.84 9.84
CA ILE A 60 -14.25 4.38 11.03
C ILE A 60 -13.15 3.39 10.66
N GLY A 61 -13.43 2.44 9.77
CA GLY A 61 -12.45 1.48 9.27
C GLY A 61 -11.30 2.16 8.53
N LEU A 62 -11.60 3.16 7.70
CA LEU A 62 -10.60 3.92 6.94
C LEU A 62 -9.69 4.74 7.85
N ILE A 63 -10.26 5.57 8.73
CA ILE A 63 -9.47 6.41 9.65
C ILE A 63 -8.70 5.55 10.67
N GLY A 64 -9.35 4.52 11.21
CA GLY A 64 -8.77 3.61 12.19
C GLY A 64 -7.59 2.83 11.62
N SER A 65 -7.75 2.22 10.43
CA SER A 65 -6.68 1.48 9.78
C SER A 65 -5.51 2.37 9.37
N MET A 66 -5.76 3.57 8.83
CA MET A 66 -4.68 4.51 8.48
C MET A 66 -3.90 4.95 9.71
N THR A 67 -4.58 5.37 10.78
CA THR A 67 -3.92 5.85 12.00
C THR A 67 -3.05 4.75 12.64
N LEU A 68 -3.58 3.53 12.72
CA LEU A 68 -2.85 2.39 13.26
C LEU A 68 -1.64 2.04 12.39
N THR A 69 -1.80 2.04 11.07
CA THR A 69 -0.71 1.73 10.13
C THR A 69 0.38 2.79 10.18
N THR A 70 0.02 4.07 10.23
CA THR A 70 0.97 5.17 10.41
C THR A 70 1.81 4.99 11.67
N PHE A 71 1.17 4.67 12.80
CA PHE A 71 1.87 4.46 14.06
C PHE A 71 2.87 3.30 13.96
N ILE A 72 2.47 2.17 13.35
CA ILE A 72 3.34 1.01 13.14
C ILE A 72 4.50 1.35 12.20
N TYR A 73 4.26 2.09 11.12
CA TYR A 73 5.31 2.51 10.18
C TYR A 73 6.32 3.44 10.84
N CYS A 74 5.87 4.41 11.64
CA CYS A 74 6.76 5.27 12.43
C CYS A 74 7.63 4.43 13.38
N MET A 75 7.03 3.49 14.12
CA MET A 75 7.79 2.60 15.01
C MET A 75 8.80 1.74 14.26
N MET A 76 8.44 1.20 13.09
CA MET A 76 9.33 0.41 12.26
C MET A 76 10.50 1.24 11.71
N GLY A 77 10.24 2.47 11.27
CA GLY A 77 11.27 3.41 10.82
C GLY A 77 12.26 3.78 11.93
N VAL A 78 11.76 4.05 13.13
CA VAL A 78 12.61 4.28 14.31
C VAL A 78 13.45 3.03 14.59
N THR A 79 12.82 1.85 14.63
CA THR A 79 13.51 0.58 14.95
C THR A 79 14.67 0.30 13.99
N ILE A 80 14.48 0.44 12.68
CA ILE A 80 15.55 0.17 11.71
C ILE A 80 16.70 1.20 11.81
N CYS A 81 16.39 2.47 12.04
CA CYS A 81 17.41 3.51 12.24
C CYS A 81 18.23 3.32 13.52
N LEU A 82 17.68 2.71 14.56
CA LEU A 82 18.45 2.36 15.77
C LEU A 82 19.27 1.08 15.59
N MET A 83 18.83 0.14 14.76
CA MET A 83 19.54 -1.12 14.50
C MET A 83 20.77 -0.93 13.61
N GLN A 84 20.72 -0.01 12.64
CA GLN A 84 21.80 0.16 11.67
C GLN A 84 21.83 1.58 11.12
N LYS A 85 23.03 2.09 10.86
CA LYS A 85 23.23 3.39 10.20
C LYS A 85 22.55 3.42 8.82
N TYR A 86 21.88 4.54 8.51
CA TYR A 86 21.10 4.73 7.28
C TYR A 86 21.86 4.40 5.97
N SER A 87 23.20 4.51 5.96
CA SER A 87 24.05 4.21 4.81
C SER A 87 24.13 2.73 4.44
N ASN A 88 23.85 1.83 5.39
CA ASN A 88 24.04 0.39 5.20
C ASN A 88 22.70 -0.36 5.11
N VAL A 89 21.58 0.35 5.06
CA VAL A 89 20.25 -0.24 4.91
C VAL A 89 20.09 -0.69 3.47
N ASP A 90 19.86 -1.99 3.28
CA ASP A 90 19.58 -2.57 1.96
C ASP A 90 18.16 -2.23 1.51
N GLU A 91 18.00 -1.87 0.24
CA GLU A 91 16.72 -1.46 -0.34
C GLU A 91 15.76 -2.63 -0.57
N ASN A 92 16.28 -3.82 -0.89
CA ASN A 92 15.47 -5.01 -1.21
C ASN A 92 15.08 -5.80 0.04
N ALA A 93 15.93 -5.77 1.07
CA ALA A 93 15.77 -6.62 2.26
C ALA A 93 16.10 -5.90 3.58
N ALA A 94 15.65 -4.65 3.70
CA ALA A 94 15.96 -3.73 4.81
C ALA A 94 15.94 -4.40 6.21
N PHE A 95 14.81 -5.01 6.62
CA PHE A 95 14.71 -5.62 7.95
C PHE A 95 15.47 -6.94 8.07
N SER A 96 15.42 -7.79 7.04
CA SER A 96 16.08 -9.10 7.05
C SER A 96 17.60 -8.96 7.17
N VAL A 97 18.19 -8.02 6.43
CA VAL A 97 19.62 -7.71 6.48
C VAL A 97 19.98 -6.97 7.77
N ALA A 98 19.14 -6.06 8.26
CA ALA A 98 19.37 -5.40 9.55
C ALA A 98 19.44 -6.40 10.71
N PHE A 99 18.55 -7.41 10.76
CA PHE A 99 18.62 -8.46 11.78
C PHE A 99 19.87 -9.34 11.66
N GLU A 100 20.38 -9.56 10.45
CA GLU A 100 21.62 -10.28 10.21
C GLU A 100 22.86 -9.48 10.65
N ALA A 101 22.91 -8.19 10.31
CA ALA A 101 23.98 -7.27 10.71
C ALA A 101 24.12 -7.15 12.24
N VAL A 102 22.99 -7.22 12.95
CA VAL A 102 22.89 -7.15 14.40
C VAL A 102 23.18 -8.51 15.09
N GLY A 103 23.49 -9.55 14.32
CA GLY A 103 23.89 -10.88 14.82
C GLY A 103 22.75 -11.85 15.11
N MET A 104 21.50 -11.49 14.79
CA MET A 104 20.32 -12.35 14.97
C MET A 104 19.96 -13.10 13.68
N LYS A 105 20.82 -14.04 13.27
CA LYS A 105 20.65 -14.82 12.03
C LYS A 105 19.33 -15.61 11.96
N TRP A 106 18.80 -16.07 13.10
CA TRP A 106 17.51 -16.78 13.15
C TRP A 106 16.32 -15.85 12.88
N ALA A 107 16.39 -14.60 13.36
CA ALA A 107 15.31 -13.62 13.22
C ALA A 107 15.11 -13.20 11.75
N LYS A 108 16.19 -13.17 10.95
CA LYS A 108 16.13 -12.95 9.50
C LYS A 108 15.12 -13.87 8.81
N TYR A 109 15.15 -15.17 9.11
CA TYR A 109 14.26 -16.14 8.45
C TYR A 109 12.79 -15.93 8.84
N ILE A 110 12.51 -15.60 10.09
CA ILE A 110 11.15 -15.31 10.56
C ILE A 110 10.60 -14.05 9.90
N VAL A 111 11.41 -13.00 9.85
CA VAL A 111 11.02 -11.73 9.21
C VAL A 111 10.82 -11.90 7.71
N ALA A 112 11.74 -12.60 7.04
CA ALA A 112 11.62 -12.89 5.61
C ALA A 112 10.37 -13.73 5.29
N PHE A 113 10.08 -14.76 6.09
CA PHE A 113 8.88 -15.58 5.93
C PHE A 113 7.60 -14.76 6.17
N GLY A 114 7.59 -13.92 7.20
CA GLY A 114 6.48 -13.00 7.48
C GLY A 114 6.25 -11.99 6.35
N ALA A 115 7.33 -11.43 5.80
CA ALA A 115 7.28 -10.52 4.67
C ALA A 115 6.72 -11.20 3.42
N LEU A 116 7.20 -12.40 3.07
CA LEU A 116 6.70 -13.18 1.94
C LEU A 116 5.20 -13.44 2.08
N LYS A 117 4.75 -13.96 3.23
CA LYS A 117 3.33 -14.21 3.49
C LYS A 117 2.51 -12.92 3.37
N GLY A 118 3.01 -11.81 3.91
CA GLY A 118 2.35 -10.51 3.83
C GLY A 118 2.21 -10.01 2.39
N MET A 119 3.30 -10.04 1.62
CA MET A 119 3.32 -9.66 0.21
C MET A 119 2.37 -10.51 -0.63
N THR A 120 2.35 -11.84 -0.43
CA THR A 120 1.40 -12.72 -1.14
C THR A 120 -0.05 -12.38 -0.82
N SER A 121 -0.36 -12.06 0.44
CA SER A 121 -1.71 -11.65 0.83
C SER A 121 -2.13 -10.34 0.15
N VAL A 122 -1.25 -9.35 0.11
CA VAL A 122 -1.54 -8.06 -0.54
C VAL A 122 -1.72 -8.25 -2.05
N LEU A 123 -0.88 -9.07 -2.68
CA LEU A 123 -0.99 -9.38 -4.11
C LEU A 123 -2.33 -10.07 -4.44
N LEU A 124 -2.77 -10.99 -3.59
CA LEU A 124 -4.07 -11.66 -3.77
C LEU A 124 -5.24 -10.68 -3.64
N VAL A 125 -5.23 -9.81 -2.63
CA VAL A 125 -6.26 -8.77 -2.44
C VAL A 125 -6.28 -7.81 -3.63
N GLY A 126 -5.11 -7.38 -4.11
CA GLY A 126 -4.98 -6.53 -5.29
C GLY A 126 -5.53 -7.18 -6.56
N ALA A 127 -5.22 -8.45 -6.79
CA ALA A 127 -5.73 -9.20 -7.94
C ALA A 127 -7.26 -9.34 -7.93
N VAL A 128 -7.86 -9.56 -6.75
CA VAL A 128 -9.33 -9.61 -6.59
C VAL A 128 -9.95 -8.23 -6.83
N GLY A 129 -9.36 -7.16 -6.28
CA GLY A 129 -9.83 -5.79 -6.48
C GLY A 129 -9.80 -5.37 -7.95
N GLN A 130 -8.68 -5.57 -8.63
CA GLN A 130 -8.52 -5.25 -10.06
C GLN A 130 -9.53 -5.99 -10.94
N ALA A 131 -9.78 -7.27 -10.66
CA ALA A 131 -10.74 -8.08 -11.40
C ALA A 131 -12.18 -7.57 -11.23
N ARG A 132 -12.56 -7.16 -10.01
CA ARG A 132 -13.86 -6.52 -9.74
C ARG A 132 -13.98 -5.19 -10.49
N TYR A 133 -12.99 -4.31 -10.39
CA TYR A 133 -13.00 -3.04 -11.13
C TYR A 133 -13.17 -3.24 -12.63
N LEU A 134 -12.37 -4.12 -13.23
CA LEU A 134 -12.41 -4.38 -14.67
C LEU A 134 -13.77 -4.93 -15.13
N THR A 135 -14.40 -5.80 -14.34
CA THR A 135 -15.75 -6.29 -14.66
C THR A 135 -16.83 -5.23 -14.57
N HIS A 136 -16.76 -4.33 -13.57
CA HIS A 136 -17.70 -3.21 -13.48
C HIS A 136 -17.55 -2.27 -14.67
N ILE A 137 -16.32 -1.96 -15.09
CA ILE A 137 -16.06 -1.16 -16.29
C ILE A 137 -16.58 -1.88 -17.54
N ALA A 138 -16.32 -3.18 -17.69
CA ALA A 138 -16.79 -3.94 -18.84
C ALA A 138 -18.33 -4.04 -18.92
N ARG A 139 -19.05 -4.02 -17.78
CA ARG A 139 -20.52 -3.94 -17.76
C ARG A 139 -21.07 -2.62 -18.33
N THR A 140 -20.31 -1.53 -18.19
CA THR A 140 -20.67 -0.22 -18.79
C THR A 140 -20.37 -0.13 -20.29
N HIS A 141 -20.04 -1.24 -20.97
CA HIS A 141 -19.72 -1.33 -22.41
C HIS A 141 -18.51 -0.50 -22.87
N LEU A 142 -17.73 0.05 -21.92
CA LEU A 142 -16.46 0.72 -22.19
C LEU A 142 -15.34 -0.25 -22.60
N LEU A 143 -15.51 -1.54 -22.31
CA LEU A 143 -14.58 -2.61 -22.64
C LEU A 143 -15.33 -3.77 -23.31
N PRO A 144 -14.64 -4.59 -24.12
CA PRO A 144 -15.26 -5.68 -24.84
C PRO A 144 -15.91 -6.70 -23.89
N SER A 145 -17.13 -7.12 -24.22
CA SER A 145 -18.08 -7.83 -23.32
C SER A 145 -17.57 -9.17 -22.77
N TRP A 146 -16.58 -9.79 -23.42
CA TRP A 146 -15.92 -11.00 -22.93
C TRP A 146 -15.17 -10.82 -21.60
N LEU A 147 -14.76 -9.60 -21.25
CA LEU A 147 -14.14 -9.27 -19.94
C LEU A 147 -15.18 -9.15 -18.82
N ALA A 148 -16.45 -8.88 -19.15
CA ALA A 148 -17.55 -8.85 -18.18
C ALA A 148 -18.08 -10.25 -17.84
N ARG A 149 -17.63 -11.29 -18.54
CA ARG A 149 -18.13 -12.66 -18.39
C ARG A 149 -17.59 -13.27 -17.09
N VAL A 150 -18.50 -13.53 -16.15
CA VAL A 150 -18.22 -14.19 -14.88
C VAL A 150 -18.45 -15.69 -15.04
N ASN A 151 -17.52 -16.52 -14.54
CA ASN A 151 -17.70 -17.97 -14.58
C ASN A 151 -18.78 -18.40 -13.57
N GLU A 152 -19.75 -19.21 -13.99
CA GLU A 152 -20.91 -19.60 -13.17
C GLU A 152 -20.52 -20.46 -11.96
N LYS A 153 -19.48 -21.28 -12.08
CA LYS A 153 -19.04 -22.18 -10.98
C LYS A 153 -18.24 -21.47 -9.89
N THR A 154 -17.29 -20.61 -10.28
CA THR A 154 -16.41 -19.92 -9.33
C THR A 154 -16.94 -18.55 -8.94
N LYS A 155 -17.96 -18.03 -9.65
CA LYS A 155 -18.47 -16.65 -9.53
C LYS A 155 -17.37 -15.59 -9.65
N THR A 156 -16.25 -15.93 -10.30
CA THR A 156 -15.09 -15.06 -10.53
C THR A 156 -14.89 -14.78 -12.02
N PRO A 157 -14.48 -13.54 -12.38
CA PRO A 157 -14.20 -13.18 -13.77
C PRO A 157 -12.79 -13.57 -14.18
N ILE A 158 -12.62 -14.85 -14.52
CA ILE A 158 -11.30 -15.44 -14.84
C ILE A 158 -10.60 -14.70 -15.99
N ASN A 159 -11.33 -14.30 -17.03
CA ASN A 159 -10.76 -13.58 -18.18
C ASN A 159 -10.20 -12.21 -17.79
N ALA A 160 -10.93 -11.46 -16.96
CA ALA A 160 -10.50 -10.16 -16.47
C ALA A 160 -9.25 -10.30 -15.58
N THR A 161 -9.23 -11.29 -14.68
CA THR A 161 -8.06 -11.55 -13.83
C THR A 161 -6.84 -11.93 -14.65
N LEU A 162 -6.99 -12.82 -15.65
CA LEU A 162 -5.87 -13.28 -16.47
C LEU A 162 -5.26 -12.13 -17.29
N VAL A 163 -6.10 -11.31 -17.93
CA VAL A 163 -5.63 -10.17 -18.72
C VAL A 163 -4.90 -9.15 -17.84
N MET A 164 -5.45 -8.80 -16.67
CA MET A 164 -4.80 -7.88 -15.73
C MET A 164 -3.52 -8.45 -15.14
N PHE A 165 -3.49 -9.75 -14.85
CA PHE A 165 -2.30 -10.42 -14.34
C PHE A 165 -1.17 -10.42 -15.37
N VAL A 166 -1.47 -10.76 -16.63
CA VAL A 166 -0.49 -10.71 -17.72
C VAL A 166 0.01 -9.28 -17.95
N ALA A 167 -0.89 -8.29 -17.99
CA ALA A 167 -0.51 -6.90 -18.15
C ALA A 167 0.40 -6.42 -17.00
N THR A 168 0.02 -6.73 -15.75
CA THR A 168 0.81 -6.38 -14.56
C THR A 168 2.16 -7.08 -14.56
N ALA A 169 2.22 -8.35 -14.96
CA ALA A 169 3.47 -9.11 -15.06
C ALA A 169 4.43 -8.52 -16.10
N ILE A 170 3.92 -8.08 -17.25
CA ILE A 170 4.72 -7.38 -18.26
C ILE A 170 5.28 -6.08 -17.67
N VAL A 171 4.42 -5.23 -17.09
CA VAL A 171 4.88 -3.96 -16.50
C VAL A 171 5.92 -4.19 -15.40
N ALA A 172 5.70 -5.18 -14.54
CA ALA A 172 6.63 -5.54 -13.46
C ALA A 172 7.97 -6.09 -13.99
N PHE A 173 7.99 -6.74 -15.15
CA PHE A 173 9.23 -7.26 -15.75
C PHE A 173 10.08 -6.16 -16.41
N PHE A 174 9.43 -5.14 -16.98
CA PHE A 174 10.10 -4.08 -17.75
C PHE A 174 10.35 -2.79 -16.95
N THR A 175 9.79 -2.64 -15.75
CA THR A 175 9.82 -1.37 -14.99
C THR A 175 10.44 -1.55 -13.60
N SER A 176 11.30 -0.63 -13.18
CA SER A 176 11.86 -0.64 -11.81
C SER A 176 10.82 -0.22 -10.76
N LEU A 177 11.01 -0.72 -9.54
CA LEU A 177 10.12 -0.42 -8.41
C LEU A 177 10.07 1.08 -8.11
N ASP A 178 11.22 1.78 -8.15
CA ASP A 178 11.27 3.23 -7.89
C ASP A 178 10.43 4.03 -8.87
N VAL A 179 10.51 3.70 -10.16
CA VAL A 179 9.72 4.38 -11.18
C VAL A 179 8.23 4.11 -10.94
N LEU A 180 7.87 2.87 -10.62
CA LEU A 180 6.48 2.50 -10.35
C LEU A 180 5.93 3.18 -9.08
N ALA A 181 6.71 3.22 -7.99
CA ALA A 181 6.34 3.86 -6.73
C ALA A 181 6.16 5.38 -6.90
N ASN A 182 7.05 6.03 -7.64
CA ASN A 182 6.93 7.46 -7.95
C ASN A 182 5.72 7.76 -8.85
N LEU A 183 5.51 6.98 -9.92
CA LEU A 183 4.36 7.14 -10.81
C LEU A 183 3.04 6.92 -10.07
N LEU A 184 2.94 5.89 -9.23
CA LEU A 184 1.75 5.60 -8.44
C LEU A 184 1.49 6.71 -7.42
N SER A 185 2.52 7.20 -6.72
CA SER A 185 2.36 8.28 -5.73
C SER A 185 1.88 9.58 -6.38
N ILE A 186 2.45 9.99 -7.51
CA ILE A 186 2.00 11.19 -8.24
C ILE A 186 0.55 11.01 -8.73
N SER A 187 0.21 9.85 -9.29
CA SER A 187 -1.12 9.57 -9.82
C SER A 187 -2.20 9.58 -8.73
N THR A 188 -1.91 8.96 -7.59
CA THR A 188 -2.84 8.86 -6.46
C THR A 188 -3.02 10.19 -5.74
N LEU A 189 -1.95 10.97 -5.54
CA LEU A 189 -2.05 12.33 -5.03
C LEU A 189 -2.90 13.22 -5.94
N PHE A 190 -2.71 13.10 -7.26
CA PHE A 190 -3.53 13.81 -8.23
C PHE A 190 -5.02 13.42 -8.12
N LEU A 191 -5.33 12.12 -8.04
CA LEU A 191 -6.70 11.65 -7.85
C LEU A 191 -7.33 12.15 -6.55
N PHE A 192 -6.59 12.17 -5.44
CA PHE A 192 -7.11 12.69 -4.17
C PHE A 192 -7.34 14.20 -4.21
N SER A 193 -6.50 14.95 -4.92
CA SER A 193 -6.74 16.38 -5.16
C SER A 193 -8.05 16.60 -5.92
N LEU A 194 -8.32 15.78 -6.95
CA LEU A 194 -9.55 15.85 -7.74
C LEU A 194 -10.77 15.48 -6.90
N VAL A 195 -10.69 14.44 -6.07
CA VAL A 195 -11.77 14.06 -5.15
C VAL A 195 -12.06 15.17 -4.15
N ALA A 196 -11.03 15.80 -3.58
CA ALA A 196 -11.20 16.92 -2.66
C ALA A 196 -11.89 18.12 -3.33
N ILE A 197 -11.48 18.48 -4.55
CA ILE A 197 -12.13 19.53 -5.34
C ILE A 197 -13.57 19.14 -5.67
N ALA A 198 -13.81 17.89 -6.10
CA ALA A 198 -15.15 17.40 -6.41
C ALA A 198 -16.09 17.45 -5.19
N LEU A 199 -15.59 17.15 -3.99
CA LEU A 199 -16.36 17.28 -2.74
C LEU A 199 -16.68 18.75 -2.41
N LEU A 200 -15.73 19.67 -2.63
CA LEU A 200 -15.99 21.10 -2.49
C LEU A 200 -17.06 21.57 -3.48
N VAL A 201 -16.93 21.22 -4.76
CA VAL A 201 -17.92 21.54 -5.80
C VAL A 201 -19.28 20.95 -5.46
N ARG A 202 -19.35 19.68 -5.03
CA ARG A 202 -20.61 19.06 -4.58
C ARG A 202 -21.25 19.84 -3.44
N ARG A 203 -20.45 20.27 -2.46
CA ARG A 203 -20.94 21.01 -1.28
C ARG A 203 -21.47 22.41 -1.62
N TYR A 204 -20.87 23.10 -2.59
CA TYR A 204 -21.22 24.49 -2.92
C TYR A 204 -22.16 24.63 -4.13
N CYS A 205 -22.04 23.78 -5.16
CA CYS A 205 -22.82 23.89 -6.39
C CYS A 205 -24.04 22.96 -6.44
N VAL A 206 -24.09 21.88 -5.65
CA VAL A 206 -25.13 20.83 -5.76
C VAL A 206 -25.80 20.56 -4.40
N ARG A 207 -26.25 21.63 -3.72
CA ARG A 207 -27.16 21.52 -2.57
C ARG A 207 -28.58 21.22 -3.07
N GLY A 208 -28.90 19.96 -3.37
CA GLY A 208 -30.32 19.60 -3.62
C GLY A 208 -30.66 18.24 -4.24
N VAL A 209 -29.70 17.43 -4.71
CA VAL A 209 -30.06 16.30 -5.62
C VAL A 209 -29.96 14.90 -5.01
N THR A 210 -29.43 14.71 -3.79
CA THR A 210 -29.43 13.38 -3.14
C THR A 210 -29.53 13.50 -1.61
N SER A 211 -30.76 13.35 -1.08
CA SER A 211 -31.02 12.80 0.27
C SER A 211 -31.17 11.29 0.16
#